data_AF-A0A2E6J8T5-F1
#
_entry.id   AF-A0A2E6J8T5-F1
#
_cell.length_a   1.000
_cell.length_b   1.000
_cell.length_c   1.000
_cell.angle_alpha   90.00
_cell.angle_beta   90.00
_cell.angle_gamma   90.00
#
_symmetry.space_group_name_H-M   'P 1'
#
loop_
_entity.id
_entity.type
_entity.pdbx_description
1 polymer ?
#
loop_
_entity_poly.entity_id
_entity_poly.type
_entity_poly.pdbx_seq_one_letter_code
_entity_poly.pdbx_strand_id
1 'polypeptide(L)'
;MEGRKIRIEIEGLEFTIEINSTQLADLVWDKLPMEASINLWGDEIYFQTDIEFEPNDLKQVVGIGDVAFWPPGKALCLFFGQTPMSTRDEIRPASGVDVFGKLLVEPKLLKVVKPGQSINLAKVQDLS
;
A
#
# COMPACT_ATOMS: atom_id res chain seq x y z
N MET A 1 0.83 -17.93 12.21
CA MET A 1 1.58 -18.02 10.95
C MET A 1 1.98 -16.60 10.64
N GLU A 2 3.28 -16.31 10.68
CA GLU A 2 3.80 -14.96 10.44
C GLU A 2 3.54 -14.58 8.97
N GLY A 3 2.96 -13.40 8.74
CA GLY A 3 2.77 -12.88 7.39
C GLY A 3 4.10 -12.55 6.74
N ARG A 4 4.15 -12.63 5.40
CA ARG A 4 5.32 -12.18 4.64
C ARG A 4 5.50 -10.68 4.85
N LYS A 5 6.75 -10.23 4.86
CA LYS A 5 7.09 -8.83 5.10
C LYS A 5 7.78 -8.21 3.89
N ILE A 6 7.32 -7.03 3.49
CA ILE A 6 7.91 -6.24 2.42
C ILE A 6 8.53 -5.00 3.06
N ARG A 7 9.81 -4.78 2.80
CA ARG A 7 10.51 -3.53 3.14
C ARG A 7 10.18 -2.48 2.10
N ILE A 8 9.84 -1.28 2.56
CA ILE A 8 9.58 -0.10 1.76
C ILE A 8 10.61 0.97 2.11
N GLU A 9 11.16 1.61 1.08
CA GLU A 9 12.07 2.73 1.21
C GLU A 9 11.58 3.91 0.37
N ILE A 10 11.50 5.09 0.98
CA ILE A 10 11.12 6.36 0.34
C ILE A 10 12.09 7.44 0.80
N GLU A 11 13.02 7.87 -0.05
CA GLU A 11 13.94 9.00 0.24
C GLU A 11 14.61 8.94 1.63
N GLY A 12 15.12 7.75 1.99
CA GLY A 12 15.78 7.48 3.28
C GLY A 12 14.84 7.12 4.44
N LEU A 13 13.52 7.19 4.26
CA LEU A 13 12.55 6.60 5.18
C LEU A 13 12.39 5.11 4.88
N GLU A 14 12.79 4.25 5.81
CA GLU A 14 12.64 2.80 5.72
C GLU A 14 11.58 2.29 6.69
N PHE A 15 10.66 1.45 6.21
CA PHE A 15 9.67 0.77 7.03
C PHE A 15 9.24 -0.55 6.42
N THR A 16 8.42 -1.31 7.15
CA THR A 16 7.95 -2.62 6.71
C THR A 16 6.43 -2.66 6.68
N ILE A 17 5.89 -3.41 5.73
CA ILE A 17 4.49 -3.81 5.69
C ILE A 17 4.39 -5.33 5.85
N GLU A 18 3.34 -5.79 6.49
CA GLU A 18 2.95 -7.21 6.52
C GLU A 18 1.87 -7.43 5.47
N ILE A 19 1.99 -8.52 4.71
CA ILE A 19 0.99 -8.94 3.73
C ILE A 19 0.39 -10.28 4.13
N ASN A 20 -0.89 -10.47 3.78
CA ASN A 20 -1.61 -11.71 4.04
C ASN A 20 -1.26 -12.81 3.01
N SER A 21 -1.99 -13.93 3.06
CA SER A 21 -1.81 -15.08 2.16
C SER A 21 -2.87 -15.14 1.05
N THR A 22 -3.35 -13.97 0.59
CA THR A 22 -4.28 -13.90 -0.56
C THR A 22 -3.55 -13.99 -1.89
N GLN A 23 -4.28 -14.30 -2.96
CA GLN A 23 -3.75 -14.31 -4.32
C GLN A 23 -3.15 -12.95 -4.72
N LEU A 24 -3.77 -11.84 -4.32
CA LEU A 24 -3.23 -10.51 -4.54
C LEU A 24 -1.87 -10.33 -3.86
N ALA A 25 -1.75 -10.74 -2.59
CA ALA A 25 -0.49 -10.67 -1.87
C ALA A 25 0.61 -11.54 -2.53
N ASP A 26 0.25 -12.71 -3.09
CA ASP A 26 1.18 -13.54 -3.86
C ASP A 26 1.66 -12.83 -5.13
N LEU A 27 0.75 -12.23 -5.90
CA LEU A 27 1.09 -11.47 -7.11
C LEU A 27 2.00 -10.28 -6.80
N VAL A 28 1.69 -9.52 -5.74
CA VAL A 28 2.54 -8.42 -5.27
C VAL A 28 3.91 -8.94 -4.87
N TRP A 29 3.98 -10.05 -4.12
CA TRP A 29 5.22 -10.66 -3.68
C TRP A 29 6.11 -11.10 -4.85
N ASP A 30 5.52 -11.70 -5.88
CA ASP A 30 6.25 -12.22 -7.04
C ASP A 30 6.79 -11.12 -7.96
N LYS A 31 6.21 -9.91 -7.90
CA LYS A 31 6.70 -8.73 -8.63
C LYS A 31 7.86 -8.02 -7.94
N LEU A 32 8.17 -8.34 -6.68
CA LEU A 32 9.28 -7.69 -5.98
C LEU A 32 10.65 -8.17 -6.53
N PRO A 33 11.64 -7.27 -6.64
CA PRO A 33 11.61 -5.87 -6.21
C PRO A 33 10.86 -4.95 -7.19
N MET A 34 10.25 -3.89 -6.66
CA MET A 34 9.54 -2.87 -7.44
C MET A 34 10.05 -1.47 -7.11
N GLU A 35 10.12 -0.61 -8.12
CA GLU A 35 10.37 0.82 -7.99
C GLU A 35 9.26 1.59 -8.71
N ALA A 36 8.74 2.66 -8.11
CA ALA A 36 7.72 3.50 -8.71
C ALA A 36 7.83 4.96 -8.24
N SER A 37 7.13 5.86 -8.94
CA SER A 37 6.98 7.25 -8.49
C SER A 37 5.69 7.43 -7.69
N ILE A 38 5.81 8.08 -6.53
CA ILE A 38 4.70 8.31 -5.61
C ILE A 38 3.75 9.39 -6.13
N ASN A 39 2.46 9.12 -6.01
CA ASN A 39 1.41 10.12 -6.04
C ASN A 39 0.75 10.21 -4.66
N LEU A 40 0.17 11.38 -4.35
CA LEU A 40 -0.59 11.61 -3.12
C LEU A 40 -2.03 11.99 -3.44
N TRP A 41 -2.95 11.49 -2.62
CA TRP A 41 -4.36 11.88 -2.69
C TRP A 41 -4.96 12.03 -1.29
N GLY A 42 -4.83 13.23 -0.72
CA GLY A 42 -5.04 13.43 0.72
C GLY A 42 -3.95 12.73 1.54
N ASP A 43 -4.33 12.04 2.61
CA ASP A 43 -3.42 11.20 3.42
C ASP A 43 -3.37 9.74 2.89
N GLU A 44 -3.18 9.60 1.57
CA GLU A 44 -2.99 8.33 0.86
C GLU A 44 -1.79 8.47 -0.09
N ILE A 45 -0.86 7.52 -0.01
CA ILE A 45 0.18 7.32 -1.03
C ILE A 45 -0.36 6.27 -2.00
N TYR A 46 -0.27 6.54 -3.30
CA TYR A 46 -0.52 5.53 -4.32
C TYR A 46 0.50 5.60 -5.44
N PHE A 47 0.78 4.45 -6.04
CA PHE A 47 1.70 4.33 -7.18
C PHE A 47 1.27 3.18 -8.08
N GLN A 48 1.46 3.36 -9.39
CA GLN A 48 1.03 2.39 -10.40
C GLN A 48 1.98 1.18 -10.43
N THR A 49 1.43 0.04 -10.80
CA THR A 49 2.14 -1.22 -11.00
C THR A 49 1.66 -1.90 -12.27
N ASP A 50 2.43 -2.88 -12.76
CA ASP A 50 2.03 -3.74 -13.88
C ASP A 50 1.27 -5.00 -13.42
N ILE A 51 0.66 -4.95 -12.23
CA ILE A 51 -0.14 -6.07 -11.70
C ILE A 51 -1.52 -6.03 -12.36
N GLU A 52 -1.88 -7.13 -12.99
CA GLU A 52 -3.23 -7.35 -13.53
C GLU A 52 -3.98 -8.28 -12.57
N PHE A 53 -4.93 -7.72 -11.84
CA PHE A 53 -5.74 -8.44 -10.87
C PHE A 53 -7.12 -7.79 -10.77
N GLU A 54 -8.16 -8.61 -10.82
CA GLU A 54 -9.54 -8.18 -10.64
C GLU A 54 -10.11 -8.86 -9.38
N PRO A 55 -10.19 -8.13 -8.25
CA PRO A 55 -10.74 -8.66 -7.01
C PRO A 55 -12.26 -8.85 -7.12
N ASN A 56 -12.77 -9.94 -6.55
CA ASN A 56 -14.21 -10.19 -6.47
C ASN A 56 -14.89 -9.47 -5.30
N ASP A 57 -14.14 -9.04 -4.29
CA ASP A 57 -14.65 -8.36 -3.09
C ASP A 57 -13.84 -7.09 -2.83
N LEU A 58 -14.41 -5.95 -3.19
CA LEU A 58 -13.78 -4.64 -3.06
C LEU A 58 -14.36 -3.87 -1.88
N LYS A 59 -13.48 -3.37 -1.02
CA LYS A 59 -13.83 -2.56 0.15
C LYS A 59 -13.93 -1.10 -0.21
N GLN A 60 -15.03 -0.46 0.22
CA GLN A 60 -15.27 0.97 0.07
C GLN A 60 -14.79 1.78 1.28
N VAL A 61 -14.43 1.11 2.37
CA VAL A 61 -13.94 1.69 3.61
C VAL A 61 -12.72 0.91 4.04
N VAL A 62 -11.67 1.64 4.41
CA VAL A 62 -10.39 1.08 4.87
C VAL A 62 -10.03 1.64 6.25
N GLY A 63 -9.12 0.96 6.93
CA GLY A 63 -8.54 1.41 8.20
C GLY A 63 -7.25 2.18 7.99
N ILE A 64 -6.88 2.98 9.00
CA ILE A 64 -5.56 3.61 9.04
C ILE A 64 -4.47 2.52 9.06
N GLY A 65 -3.44 2.70 8.25
CA GLY A 65 -2.36 1.73 8.06
C GLY A 65 -2.71 0.57 7.11
N ASP A 66 -3.88 0.55 6.47
CA ASP A 66 -4.16 -0.43 5.43
C ASP A 66 -3.25 -0.25 4.21
N VAL A 67 -2.88 -1.39 3.62
CA VAL A 67 -2.24 -1.49 2.31
C VAL A 67 -3.20 -2.23 1.38
N ALA A 68 -3.52 -1.61 0.25
CA ALA A 68 -4.51 -2.14 -0.68
C ALA A 68 -4.08 -2.01 -2.14
N PHE A 69 -4.74 -2.77 -3.00
CA PHE A 69 -4.64 -2.64 -4.45
C PHE A 69 -5.91 -1.95 -4.98
N TRP A 70 -5.71 -0.96 -5.84
CA TRP A 70 -6.76 -0.23 -6.53
C TRP A 70 -6.80 -0.66 -8.02
N PRO A 71 -7.76 -1.53 -8.41
CA PRO A 71 -7.77 -2.13 -9.74
C PRO A 71 -7.87 -1.15 -10.91
N PRO A 72 -8.73 -0.10 -10.88
CA PRO A 72 -8.85 0.83 -12.00
C PRO A 72 -7.54 1.52 -12.40
N GLY A 73 -6.66 1.79 -11.42
CA GLY A 73 -5.35 2.40 -11.64
C GLY A 73 -4.18 1.42 -11.69
N LYS A 74 -4.44 0.11 -11.55
CA LYS A 74 -3.42 -0.94 -11.28
C LYS A 74 -2.42 -0.51 -10.19
N ALA A 75 -2.91 0.14 -9.15
CA ALA A 75 -2.07 0.86 -8.19
C ALA A 75 -2.05 0.20 -6.82
N LEU A 76 -0.92 0.29 -6.12
CA LEU A 76 -0.84 -0.01 -4.69
C LEU A 76 -1.03 1.26 -3.89
N CYS A 77 -1.77 1.15 -2.78
CA CYS A 77 -2.20 2.25 -1.94
C CYS A 77 -1.78 2.01 -0.49
N LEU A 78 -1.24 3.04 0.17
CA LEU A 78 -0.88 3.06 1.59
C LEU A 78 -1.71 4.15 2.28
N PHE A 79 -2.64 3.76 3.15
CA PHE A 79 -3.55 4.69 3.82
C PHE A 79 -2.99 5.12 5.18
N PHE A 80 -2.72 6.41 5.35
CA PHE A 80 -2.21 6.95 6.62
C PHE A 80 -3.09 8.06 7.24
N GLY A 81 -4.26 8.29 6.67
CA GLY A 81 -5.26 9.22 7.17
C GLY A 81 -6.46 9.34 6.24
N GLN A 82 -7.10 10.51 6.26
CA GLN A 82 -8.27 10.78 5.43
C GLN A 82 -7.91 11.08 3.97
N THR A 83 -8.72 10.57 3.05
CA THR A 83 -8.65 10.91 1.63
C THR A 83 -9.66 12.02 1.31
N PRO A 84 -9.67 12.58 0.09
CA PRO A 84 -10.72 13.51 -0.34
C PRO A 84 -12.14 12.91 -0.37
N MET A 85 -12.29 11.58 -0.45
CA MET A 85 -13.60 10.90 -0.41
C MET A 85 -14.01 10.47 1.00
N SER A 86 -13.14 10.66 1.99
CA SER A 86 -13.43 10.36 3.39
C SER A 86 -14.60 11.17 3.93
N THR A 87 -15.33 10.55 4.86
CA THR A 87 -16.26 11.26 5.74
C THR A 87 -15.58 11.48 7.10
N ARG A 88 -16.31 12.05 8.06
CA ARG A 88 -15.77 12.32 9.40
C ARG A 88 -15.23 11.06 10.08
N ASP A 89 -15.90 9.92 9.85
CA ASP A 89 -15.71 8.70 10.64
C ASP A 89 -15.05 7.56 9.85
N GLU A 90 -14.89 7.69 8.52
CA GLU A 90 -14.42 6.62 7.64
C GLU A 90 -13.35 7.08 6.64
N ILE A 91 -12.31 6.25 6.47
CA ILE A 91 -11.32 6.42 5.40
C ILE A 91 -11.86 5.74 4.14
N ARG A 92 -11.98 6.48 3.03
CA ARG A 92 -12.60 5.98 1.80
C ARG A 92 -11.67 6.16 0.59
N PRO A 93 -11.23 5.11 -0.10
CA PRO A 93 -10.51 5.25 -1.37
C PRO A 93 -11.39 5.91 -2.45
N ALA A 94 -10.79 6.26 -3.59
CA ALA A 94 -11.53 6.85 -4.72
C ALA A 94 -12.62 5.92 -5.27
N SER A 95 -12.35 4.61 -5.26
CA SER A 95 -13.33 3.55 -5.47
C SER A 95 -12.88 2.30 -4.71
N GLY A 96 -13.66 1.22 -4.80
CA GLY A 96 -13.36 -0.02 -4.10
C GLY A 96 -11.93 -0.54 -4.31
N VAL A 97 -11.31 -1.01 -3.23
CA VAL A 97 -9.93 -1.56 -3.19
C VAL A 97 -9.92 -2.95 -2.55
N ASP A 98 -8.89 -3.74 -2.85
CA ASP A 98 -8.64 -5.02 -2.16
C ASP A 98 -7.50 -4.87 -1.16
N VAL A 99 -7.81 -5.00 0.14
CA VAL A 99 -6.86 -4.81 1.24
C VAL A 99 -6.11 -6.11 1.48
N PHE A 100 -4.79 -6.09 1.24
CA PHE A 100 -3.94 -7.27 1.33
C PHE A 100 -2.84 -7.15 2.39
N GLY A 101 -2.64 -5.97 2.99
CA GLY A 101 -1.58 -5.78 3.97
C GLY A 101 -1.81 -4.64 4.95
N LYS A 102 -0.83 -4.46 5.83
CA LYS A 102 -0.81 -3.47 6.91
C LYS A 102 0.58 -2.86 7.09
N LEU A 103 0.64 -1.56 7.36
CA LEU A 103 1.85 -0.89 7.83
C LEU A 103 2.24 -1.45 9.20
N LEU A 104 3.52 -1.78 9.39
CA LEU A 104 4.09 -2.17 10.69
C LEU A 104 4.76 -1.01 11.44
N VAL A 105 4.47 0.23 11.02
CA VAL A 105 4.97 1.47 11.60
C VAL A 105 3.82 2.41 11.88
N GLU A 106 4.07 3.47 12.66
CA GLU A 106 3.07 4.51 12.88
C GLU A 106 2.72 5.19 11.54
N PRO A 107 1.46 5.11 11.05
CA PRO A 107 1.11 5.59 9.71
C PRO A 107 1.40 7.09 9.51
N LYS A 108 1.29 7.89 10.58
CA LYS A 108 1.55 9.34 10.54
C LYS A 108 2.97 9.71 10.13
N LEU A 109 3.93 8.79 10.24
CA LEU A 109 5.30 8.99 9.73
C LEU A 109 5.32 9.26 8.23
N LEU A 110 4.32 8.75 7.48
CA LEU A 110 4.21 8.96 6.03
C LEU A 110 3.78 10.38 5.65
N LYS A 111 3.37 11.25 6.60
CA LYS A 111 2.99 12.65 6.30
C LYS A 111 4.15 13.51 5.77
N VAL A 112 5.41 13.05 5.93
CA VAL A 112 6.58 13.75 5.40
C VAL A 112 6.82 13.47 3.91
N VAL A 113 6.18 12.44 3.37
CA VAL A 113 6.31 12.02 1.96
C VAL A 113 5.70 13.07 1.03
N LYS A 114 6.32 13.26 -0.12
CA LYS A 114 5.95 14.23 -1.15
C LYS A 114 5.67 13.53 -2.48
N PRO A 115 4.77 14.07 -3.32
CA PRO A 115 4.53 13.51 -4.65
C PRO A 115 5.80 13.61 -5.49
N GLY A 116 6.01 12.62 -6.36
CA GLY A 116 7.17 12.51 -7.24
C GLY A 116 8.39 11.81 -6.64
N GLN A 117 8.42 11.57 -5.32
CA GLN A 117 9.49 10.79 -4.69
C GLN A 117 9.49 9.33 -5.19
N SER A 118 10.67 8.71 -5.24
CA SER A 118 10.79 7.29 -5.59
C SER A 118 10.43 6.41 -4.38
N ILE A 119 9.64 5.37 -4.61
CA ILE A 119 9.34 4.32 -3.64
C ILE A 119 9.94 3.01 -4.13
N ASN A 120 10.69 2.35 -3.25
CA ASN A 120 11.30 1.05 -3.51
C ASN A 120 10.69 0.00 -2.59
N LEU A 121 10.33 -1.15 -3.13
CA LEU A 121 9.77 -2.27 -2.39
C LEU A 121 10.63 -3.51 -2.60
N ALA A 122 11.00 -4.18 -1.51
CA ALA A 122 11.79 -5.40 -1.53
C ALA A 122 11.28 -6.44 -0.53
N LYS A 123 11.47 -7.72 -0.83
CA LYS A 123 11.23 -8.79 0.14
C LYS A 123 12.16 -8.58 1.34
N VAL A 124 11.65 -8.66 2.56
CA VAL A 124 12.53 -8.77 3.73
C VAL A 124 13.19 -10.14 3.62
N GLN A 125 14.50 -10.18 3.36
CA GLN A 125 15.26 -11.41 3.49
C GLN A 125 15.45 -11.67 4.98
N ASP A 126 14.98 -12.81 5.48
CA ASP A 126 15.49 -13.36 6.72
C ASP A 126 16.99 -13.56 6.53
N LEU A 127 17.80 -12.66 7.12
CA LEU A 127 19.21 -12.94 7.34
C LEU A 127 19.26 -14.16 8.27
N SER A 128 19.42 -15.33 7.66
CA SER A 128 19.70 -16.59 8.37
C SER A 128 21.18 -16.63 8.75
#